data_AF-A0A2R7LW23-F1
#
_entry.id   AF-A0A2R7LW23-F1
#
_cell.length_a   1.000
_cell.length_b   1.000
_cell.length_c   1.000
_cell.angle_alpha   90.00
_cell.angle_beta   90.00
_cell.angle_gamma   90.00
#
_symmetry.space_group_name_H-M   'P 1'
#
loop_
_entity.id
_entity.type
_entity.pdbx_description
1 polymer ?
#
loop_
_entity_poly.entity_id
_entity_poly.type
_entity_poly.pdbx_seq_one_letter_code
_entity_poly.pdbx_strand_id
1 'polypeptide(L)' 'LTRSLLDAAVSFARDAGARVVEGYPLDPTVTSKTANQLFRGTVAVFEDAGFEIVDRPKPDRALVALSLRE' A
#
# COMPACT_ATOMS: atom_id res chain seq x y z
N LEU A 1 6.69 -9.37 -8.33
CA LEU A 1 6.88 -9.81 -6.94
C LEU A 1 6.10 -8.95 -5.93
N THR A 2 6.27 -7.62 -5.94
CA THR A 2 5.59 -6.71 -4.98
C THR A 2 4.08 -6.94 -4.88
N ARG A 3 3.37 -7.01 -6.02
CA ARG A 3 1.93 -7.28 -6.06
C ARG A 3 1.57 -8.61 -5.39
N SER A 4 2.25 -9.70 -5.76
CA SER A 4 2.01 -11.02 -5.18
C SER A 4 2.25 -11.07 -3.66
N LEU A 5 3.25 -10.34 -3.17
CA LEU A 5 3.50 -10.23 -1.73
C LEU A 5 2.41 -9.42 -1.02
N LEU A 6 1.93 -8.34 -1.64
CA LEU A 6 0.83 -7.55 -1.11
C LEU A 6 -0.47 -8.36 -1.04
N ASP A 7 -0.80 -9.09 -2.11
CA ASP A 7 -1.98 -9.97 -2.16
C ASP A 7 -1.91 -11.04 -1.06
N ALA A 8 -0.75 -11.69 -0.90
CA ALA A 8 -0.53 -12.68 0.15
C ALA A 8 -0.63 -12.09 1.56
N ALA A 9 -0.10 -10.88 1.78
CA ALA A 9 -0.20 -10.18 3.06
C ALA A 9 -1.66 -9.83 3.41
N VAL A 10 -2.44 -9.38 2.43
CA VAL A 10 -3.88 -9.09 2.60
C VAL A 10 -4.66 -10.36 2.92
N SER A 11 -4.41 -11.46 2.20
CA SER A 11 -5.04 -12.75 2.48
C SER A 11 -4.73 -13.21 3.91
N PHE A 12 -3.45 -13.19 4.29
CA PHE A 12 -3.03 -13.57 5.62
C PHE A 12 -3.67 -12.70 6.72
N ALA A 13 -3.73 -11.39 6.52
CA ALA A 13 -4.36 -10.47 7.47
C ALA A 13 -5.87 -10.76 7.62
N ARG A 14 -6.57 -11.02 6.51
CA ARG A 14 -7.99 -11.40 6.52
C ARG A 14 -8.22 -12.70 7.29
N ASP A 15 -7.42 -13.72 7.02
CA ASP A 15 -7.52 -15.04 7.69
C ASP A 15 -7.22 -14.93 9.18
N ALA A 16 -6.35 -14.00 9.58
CA ALA A 16 -6.06 -13.67 10.97
C ALA A 16 -7.15 -12.80 11.66
N GLY A 17 -8.22 -12.43 10.95
CA GLY A 17 -9.33 -11.64 11.49
C GLY A 17 -9.06 -10.13 11.55
N ALA A 18 -8.06 -9.63 10.82
CA ALA A 18 -7.83 -8.20 10.71
C ALA A 18 -9.04 -7.51 10.02
N ARG A 19 -9.34 -6.29 10.47
CA ARG A 19 -10.47 -5.49 9.96
C ARG A 19 -10.06 -4.52 8.87
N VAL A 20 -8.82 -4.05 8.95
CA VAL A 20 -8.22 -3.05 8.08
C VAL A 20 -6.76 -3.43 7.91
N VAL A 21 -6.21 -3.19 6.72
CA VAL A 21 -4.77 -3.24 6.46
C VAL A 21 -4.31 -1.86 6.05
N GLU A 22 -3.26 -1.35 6.69
CA GLU A 22 -2.65 -0.08 6.34
C GLU A 22 -1.31 -0.29 5.64
N GLY A 23 -1.08 0.50 4.59
CA GLY A 23 0.16 0.56 3.83
C GLY A 23 0.75 1.97 3.86
N TYR A 24 2.07 2.05 3.72
CA TYR A 24 2.80 3.33 3.70
C TYR A 24 3.65 3.45 2.41
N PRO A 25 3.05 3.45 1.21
CA PRO A 25 3.79 3.51 -0.03
C PRO A 25 4.45 4.88 -0.29
N LEU A 26 5.38 4.88 -1.24
CA LEU A 26 5.91 6.12 -1.82
C LEU A 26 5.19 6.47 -3.11
N ASP A 27 5.10 7.77 -3.41
CA ASP A 27 4.56 8.28 -4.66
C ASP A 27 5.69 8.74 -5.60
N PRO A 28 6.11 7.91 -6.58
CA PRO A 28 7.21 8.27 -7.48
C PRO A 28 6.84 9.37 -8.49
N THR A 29 5.55 9.72 -8.61
CA THR A 29 5.09 10.77 -9.54
C THR A 29 5.38 12.17 -9.00
N VAL A 30 5.47 12.31 -7.68
CA VAL A 30 5.72 13.59 -6.99
C VAL A 30 7.21 13.85 -6.81
N THR A 31 8.03 12.81 -6.72
CA THR A 31 9.48 12.94 -6.61
C THR A 31 10.13 11.70 -7.20
N SER A 32 11.08 11.90 -8.12
CA SER A 32 11.88 10.79 -8.66
C SER A 32 12.63 10.08 -7.53
N LYS A 33 12.45 8.77 -7.43
CA LYS A 33 13.09 7.90 -6.45
C LYS A 33 13.90 6.84 -7.18
N THR A 34 15.03 6.44 -6.60
CA THR A 34 15.79 5.30 -7.11
C THR A 34 15.02 4.01 -6.85
N ALA A 35 15.27 2.97 -7.66
CA ALA A 35 14.64 1.66 -7.46
C ALA A 35 14.84 1.11 -6.04
N ASN A 36 16.00 1.39 -5.42
CA ASN A 36 16.33 0.97 -4.05
C ASN A 36 15.50 1.69 -2.97
N GLN A 37 14.77 2.75 -3.30
CA GLN A 37 13.87 3.45 -2.38
C GLN A 37 12.43 2.92 -2.46
N LEU A 38 12.08 2.16 -3.51
CA LEU A 38 10.71 1.72 -3.81
C LEU A 38 10.34 0.33 -3.24
N PHE A 39 11.20 -0.25 -2.39
CA PHE A 39 10.93 -1.55 -1.76
C PHE A 39 9.66 -1.55 -0.88
N ARG A 40 9.20 -0.37 -0.43
CA ARG A 40 7.95 -0.19 0.32
C ARG A 40 6.69 -0.29 -0.56
N GLY A 41 6.85 -0.44 -1.87
CA GLY A 41 5.79 -0.34 -2.86
C GLY A 41 5.46 1.11 -3.24
N THR A 42 4.78 1.25 -4.36
CA THR A 42 4.32 2.55 -4.89
C THR A 42 2.83 2.71 -4.65
N VAL A 43 2.35 3.96 -4.58
CA VAL A 43 0.91 4.25 -4.41
C VAL A 43 0.06 3.48 -5.44
N ALA A 44 0.46 3.51 -6.72
CA ALA A 44 -0.22 2.77 -7.78
C ALA A 44 -0.37 1.26 -7.51
N VAL A 45 0.64 0.59 -6.94
CA VAL A 45 0.54 -0.85 -6.63
C VAL A 45 -0.49 -1.14 -5.54
N PHE A 46 -0.66 -0.22 -4.59
CA PHE A 46 -1.66 -0.34 -3.54
C PHE A 46 -3.08 0.00 -4.05
N GLU A 47 -3.22 1.05 -4.86
CA GLU A 47 -4.49 1.40 -5.52
C GLU A 47 -4.98 0.26 -6.43
N ASP A 48 -4.08 -0.36 -7.21
CA ASP A 48 -4.38 -1.55 -8.03
C ASP A 48 -4.80 -2.79 -7.20
N ALA A 49 -4.49 -2.79 -5.90
CA ALA A 49 -4.89 -3.82 -4.93
C ALA A 49 -6.15 -3.43 -4.14
N GLY A 50 -6.79 -2.30 -4.48
CA GLY A 50 -8.04 -1.83 -3.88
C GLY A 50 -7.85 -1.01 -2.60
N PHE A 51 -6.62 -0.62 -2.25
CA PHE A 51 -6.40 0.30 -1.14
C PHE A 51 -6.78 1.73 -1.54
N GLU A 52 -7.31 2.48 -0.59
CA GLU A 52 -7.62 3.90 -0.75
C GLU A 52 -6.63 4.75 0.05
N ILE A 53 -6.34 5.96 -0.45
CA ILE A 53 -5.53 6.93 0.29
C ILE A 53 -6.38 7.53 1.41
N VAL A 54 -5.95 7.34 2.65
CA VAL A 54 -6.65 7.91 3.84
C VAL A 54 -5.94 9.12 4.41
N ASP A 55 -4.63 9.27 4.16
CA ASP A 55 -3.88 10.47 4.51
C ASP A 55 -2.63 10.65 3.62
N ARG A 56 -2.13 11.88 3.51
CA ARG A 56 -0.85 12.22 2.86
C ARG A 56 0.00 13.10 3.77
N PRO A 57 0.76 12.51 4.71
CA PRO A 57 1.63 13.26 5.62
C PRO A 57 2.75 14.05 4.90
N LYS A 58 3.15 13.59 3.70
CA LYS A 58 4.05 14.32 2.79
C LYS A 58 3.57 14.14 1.36
N PRO A 59 3.91 15.07 0.44
CA PRO A 59 3.55 14.92 -0.97
C PRO A 59 3.99 13.58 -1.57
N ASP A 60 5.16 13.06 -1.19
CA ASP A 60 5.73 11.80 -1.68
C ASP A 60 5.42 10.56 -0.81
N ARG A 61 4.61 10.71 0.25
CA ARG A 61 4.26 9.63 1.19
C ARG A 61 2.76 9.60 1.45
N ALA A 62 2.13 8.49 1.10
CA ALA A 62 0.73 8.24 1.41
C ALA A 62 0.60 7.23 2.55
N LEU A 63 -0.46 7.40 3.34
CA LEU A 63 -1.06 6.33 4.13
C LEU A 63 -2.25 5.81 3.33
N VAL A 64 -2.25 4.52 3.05
CA VAL A 64 -3.33 3.84 2.32
C VAL A 64 -3.96 2.78 3.20
N ALA A 65 -5.25 2.56 3.07
CA ALA A 65 -5.98 1.56 3.84
C ALA A 65 -6.87 0.71 2.95
N LEU A 66 -6.98 -0.57 3.30
CA LEU A 66 -7.95 -1.50 2.73
C LEU A 66 -8.82 -2.04 3.86
N SER A 67 -10.12 -1.77 3.78
CA SER A 67 -11.10 -2.40 4.67
C SER A 67 -11.28 -3.87 4.27
N LEU A 68 -11.16 -4.78 5.25
CA LEU A 68 -11.30 -6.22 5.04
C LEU A 68 -12.64 -6.78 5.50
N ARG A 69 -13.46 -5.94 6.15
CA ARG A 69 -14.85 -6.25 6.51
C ARG A 69 -15.81 -5.63 5.51
N GLU A 70 -16.85 -6.38 5.17
CA GLU A 70 -18.14 -5.83 4.76
C GLU A 70 -18.87 -5.26 5.99
#